data_AF-A0A2R6CZL1-F1
#
_entry.id   AF-A0A2R6CZL1-F1
#
_cell.length_a   1.000
_cell.length_b   1.000
_cell.length_c   1.000
_cell.angle_alpha   90.00
_cell.angle_beta   90.00
_cell.angle_gamma   90.00
#
_symmetry.space_group_name_H-M   'P 1'
#
loop_
_entity.id
_entity.type
_entity.pdbx_description
1 polymer ?
#
loop_
_entity_poly.entity_id
_entity_poly.type
_entity_poly.pdbx_seq_one_letter_code
_entity_poly.pdbx_strand_id
1 'polypeptide(L)'
;MTQSRRRVLKRGSAVIGTVSLVGCLGGGTGTDAGTGTERATVEGSGGSTAGDGESTATAATTGTEPPASERPATDVAGYTEWLPVPSAVEFVPETGYAFRATAPAQIVELADALGQGVTEPLTREIQVPGMETLADATTVVQLLRSAFVYEAAVDPDAVERGFEDLGFTAVDTYRDFTVLTPDSSDDTRAAAVGDGVVLTVGRFASSDDVAKRPAVETIIDAKAGTAERYTDAVPDCGHLADALGHGHFVTGRTHDAGATFDGAVSEGTSLHVGETDSRVRASVVFADAADENAVAEWARDASTFYGTASSTRVDGRVVTAVATVPSDTVTEVPVGFPGPAIREDGPDAPPQVSFGFEYDSATNGLRIRHEAGDSVPVEALFVRGSGFVDSEGVDQTSAGQWQGTVGGDGRVVAGDEVVVGAAPDYEVRIEWEAGDGDAATLASDEGPEA
;
A
#
# COMPACT_ATOMS: atom_id res chain seq x y z
N MET A 1 -24.00 42.36 -33.98
CA MET A 1 -24.31 41.38 -35.05
C MET A 1 -23.28 40.26 -34.93
N THR A 2 -23.57 39.00 -34.69
CA THR A 2 -24.82 38.28 -34.45
C THR A 2 -24.40 36.95 -33.83
N GLN A 3 -25.09 36.61 -32.75
CA GLN A 3 -25.12 35.32 -32.06
C GLN A 3 -25.14 34.08 -32.99
N SER A 4 -24.40 33.05 -32.57
CA SER A 4 -24.92 31.72 -32.20
C SER A 4 -24.62 30.48 -33.08
N ARG A 5 -24.38 29.38 -32.34
CA ARG A 5 -24.65 27.94 -32.58
C ARG A 5 -23.54 27.12 -33.23
N ARG A 6 -23.17 25.93 -32.74
CA ARG A 6 -23.45 25.12 -31.53
C ARG A 6 -22.77 23.76 -31.77
N ARG A 7 -22.13 23.20 -30.73
CA ARG A 7 -21.86 21.78 -30.37
C ARG A 7 -20.54 21.82 -29.60
N VAL A 8 -20.48 21.88 -28.26
CA VAL A 8 -21.35 21.37 -27.17
C VAL A 8 -21.42 19.83 -27.13
N LEU A 9 -20.88 19.33 -26.00
CA LEU A 9 -21.17 18.09 -25.26
C LEU A 9 -20.45 16.78 -25.66
N LYS A 10 -19.54 16.28 -24.80
CA LYS A 10 -19.77 15.24 -23.76
C LYS A 10 -18.41 14.83 -23.14
N ARG A 11 -18.15 14.86 -21.82
CA ARG A 11 -18.82 14.33 -20.59
C ARG A 11 -18.34 12.92 -20.19
N GLY A 12 -18.03 12.77 -18.90
CA GLY A 12 -17.87 11.50 -18.16
C GLY A 12 -16.41 11.29 -17.78
N SER A 13 -15.85 11.68 -16.63
CA SER A 13 -16.34 11.72 -15.24
C SER A 13 -16.88 10.37 -14.78
N ALA A 14 -15.96 9.51 -14.34
CA ALA A 14 -16.21 8.66 -13.20
C ALA A 14 -14.90 8.35 -12.47
N VAL A 15 -15.14 7.80 -11.29
CA VAL A 15 -14.26 7.76 -10.15
C VAL A 15 -13.96 6.29 -9.85
N ILE A 16 -12.67 5.95 -9.84
CA ILE A 16 -12.11 4.71 -9.27
C ILE A 16 -11.31 5.16 -8.04
N GLY A 17 -11.91 5.07 -6.87
CA GLY A 17 -11.22 4.86 -5.60
C GLY A 17 -10.42 3.53 -5.42
N THR A 18 -9.26 3.64 -4.80
CA THR A 18 -8.45 2.53 -4.26
C THR A 18 -8.28 2.65 -2.75
N VAL A 19 -8.28 1.49 -2.09
CA VAL A 19 -7.84 1.31 -0.70
C VAL A 19 -6.35 1.57 -0.56
N SER A 20 -6.00 2.47 0.34
CA SER A 20 -4.68 2.59 0.94
C SER A 20 -4.52 1.41 1.90
N LEU A 21 -3.55 0.52 1.65
CA LEU A 21 -3.21 -0.58 2.56
C LEU A 21 -2.44 -0.09 3.81
N VAL A 22 -2.81 1.08 4.33
CA VAL A 22 -2.13 1.74 5.46
C VAL A 22 -2.73 1.24 6.77
N GLY A 23 -2.03 0.28 7.37
CA GLY A 23 -1.98 0.17 8.82
C GLY A 23 -1.10 1.29 9.37
N CYS A 24 -1.72 2.40 9.79
CA CYS A 24 -1.10 3.41 10.64
C CYS A 24 -1.98 3.58 11.87
N LEU A 25 -1.61 2.95 13.00
CA LEU A 25 -2.08 3.35 14.33
C LEU A 25 -0.91 3.33 15.32
N GLY A 26 -0.07 4.36 15.27
CA GLY A 26 0.94 4.64 16.28
C GLY A 26 0.63 5.95 17.00
N GLY A 27 0.17 5.88 18.25
CA GLY A 27 -0.15 7.08 19.04
C GLY A 27 -0.46 6.80 20.51
N GLY A 28 0.32 5.95 21.18
CA GLY A 28 0.24 5.77 22.63
C GLY A 28 0.88 6.97 23.35
N THR A 29 0.06 7.80 24.00
CA THR A 29 0.50 8.91 24.83
C THR A 29 1.20 8.42 26.09
N GLY A 30 2.54 8.49 26.09
CA GLY A 30 3.35 8.35 27.30
C GLY A 30 3.11 9.54 28.22
N THR A 31 2.46 9.30 29.36
CA THR A 31 2.34 10.28 30.44
C THR A 31 3.67 10.42 31.18
N ASP A 32 4.13 11.66 31.28
CA ASP A 32 5.17 12.10 32.21
C ASP A 32 4.84 11.67 33.65
N ALA A 33 5.79 11.01 34.31
CA ALA A 33 5.84 10.94 35.77
C ALA A 33 7.29 11.05 36.24
N GLY A 34 7.67 12.27 36.61
CA GLY A 34 8.91 12.56 37.32
C GLY A 34 8.92 11.99 38.74
N THR A 35 10.09 11.46 39.10
CA THR A 35 10.77 11.45 40.41
C THR A 35 9.96 11.56 41.70
N GLY A 36 10.07 10.54 42.54
CA GLY A 36 9.70 10.60 43.96
C GLY A 36 10.22 9.40 44.77
N THR A 37 11.39 9.58 45.40
CA THR A 37 11.98 8.69 46.41
C THR A 37 11.06 8.53 47.63
N GLU A 38 10.81 7.29 48.10
CA GLU A 38 10.72 7.03 49.54
C GLU A 38 10.89 5.54 49.92
N ARG A 39 11.61 5.33 51.01
CA ARG A 39 11.97 4.06 51.66
C ARG A 39 10.76 3.35 52.26
N ALA A 40 10.80 2.01 52.29
CA ALA A 40 10.42 1.25 53.47
C ALA A 40 11.18 -0.10 53.55
N THR A 41 11.91 -0.27 54.64
CA THR A 41 12.58 -1.49 55.10
C THR A 41 11.59 -2.32 55.92
N VAL A 42 11.52 -3.65 55.72
CA VAL A 42 11.17 -4.60 56.79
C VAL A 42 11.95 -5.91 56.61
N GLU A 43 12.63 -6.30 57.67
CA GLU A 43 13.42 -7.51 57.89
C GLU A 43 12.55 -8.78 58.04
N GLY A 44 13.15 -9.98 57.84
CA GLY A 44 12.48 -11.21 58.25
C GLY A 44 13.14 -12.56 57.88
N SER A 45 14.32 -12.82 58.46
CA SER A 45 14.91 -14.12 58.84
C SER A 45 14.26 -15.46 58.42
N GLY A 46 15.09 -16.37 57.87
CA GLY A 46 15.25 -17.71 58.47
C GLY A 46 15.10 -18.93 57.55
N GLY A 47 16.13 -19.80 57.53
CA GLY A 47 15.93 -21.25 57.40
C GLY A 47 16.70 -21.96 56.27
N SER A 48 17.84 -22.57 56.61
CA SER A 48 18.50 -23.59 55.79
C SER A 48 17.73 -24.92 55.79
N THR A 49 17.66 -25.58 54.64
CA THR A 49 17.79 -27.05 54.58
C THR A 49 18.32 -27.49 53.22
N ALA A 50 19.37 -28.31 53.27
CA ALA A 50 19.91 -29.04 52.15
C ALA A 50 18.92 -30.10 51.65
N GLY A 51 18.87 -30.30 50.34
CA GLY A 51 18.19 -31.42 49.69
C GLY A 51 18.94 -31.77 48.41
N ASP A 52 19.67 -32.88 48.46
CA ASP A 52 20.22 -33.55 47.28
C ASP A 52 19.09 -33.89 46.31
N GLY A 53 19.23 -33.43 45.07
CA GLY A 53 18.30 -33.70 43.98
C GLY A 53 19.07 -33.70 42.68
N GLU A 54 19.55 -34.87 42.30
CA GLU A 54 20.11 -35.20 41.00
C GLU A 54 19.16 -34.71 39.89
N SER A 55 19.55 -33.62 39.22
CA SER A 55 18.80 -33.07 38.09
C SER A 55 19.49 -33.50 36.81
N THR A 56 18.98 -34.60 36.24
CA THR A 56 19.24 -35.02 34.88
C THR A 56 18.96 -33.83 33.95
N ALA A 57 20.00 -33.30 33.34
CA ALA A 57 19.89 -32.29 32.31
C ALA A 57 19.12 -32.88 31.12
N THR A 58 17.83 -32.55 31.02
CA THR A 58 17.08 -32.71 29.78
C THR A 58 17.63 -31.66 28.81
N ALA A 59 18.52 -32.10 27.92
CA ALA A 59 18.87 -31.36 26.73
C ALA A 59 17.56 -31.08 25.96
N ALA A 60 17.14 -29.82 25.94
CA ALA A 60 16.13 -29.34 25.02
C ALA A 60 16.70 -29.54 23.62
N THR A 61 16.10 -30.49 22.90
CA THR A 61 16.47 -30.82 21.53
C THR A 61 16.03 -29.67 20.63
N THR A 62 16.97 -29.24 19.80
CA THR A 62 16.85 -28.30 18.69
C THR A 62 15.50 -28.43 17.98
N GLY A 63 14.69 -27.37 18.02
CA GLY A 63 13.49 -27.26 17.21
C GLY A 63 13.87 -27.34 15.74
N THR A 64 13.68 -28.52 15.14
CA THR A 64 13.79 -28.70 13.69
C THR A 64 12.42 -28.36 13.12
N GLU A 65 12.37 -27.30 12.34
CA GLU A 65 11.20 -26.88 11.58
C GLU A 65 10.77 -27.98 10.60
N PRO A 66 9.45 -28.22 10.40
CA PRO A 66 8.99 -29.03 9.27
C PRO A 66 9.39 -28.35 7.94
N PRO A 67 9.79 -29.12 6.92
CA PRO A 67 10.22 -28.56 5.65
C PRO A 67 9.11 -27.74 4.97
N ALA A 68 9.51 -26.79 4.10
CA ALA A 68 8.60 -25.92 3.34
C ALA A 68 7.50 -26.68 2.56
N SER A 69 7.64 -27.99 2.35
CA SER A 69 6.71 -28.91 1.68
C SER A 69 5.46 -29.30 2.49
N GLU A 70 5.32 -28.91 3.75
CA GLU A 70 4.10 -29.17 4.54
C GLU A 70 3.11 -27.98 4.58
N ARG A 71 3.45 -26.85 3.94
CA ARG A 71 2.55 -25.69 3.90
C ARG A 71 1.61 -25.76 2.70
N PRO A 72 0.30 -25.46 2.87
CA PRO A 72 -0.57 -25.18 1.74
C PRO A 72 0.05 -24.06 0.90
N ALA A 73 0.00 -24.21 -0.42
CA ALA A 73 0.30 -23.09 -1.31
C ALA A 73 -0.73 -21.99 -1.04
N THR A 74 -0.25 -20.74 -1.00
CA THR A 74 -1.12 -19.56 -0.99
C THR A 74 -1.28 -19.03 -2.41
N ASP A 75 -2.34 -18.28 -2.66
CA ASP A 75 -2.62 -17.76 -4.02
C ASP A 75 -1.51 -16.80 -4.51
N VAL A 76 -0.77 -16.20 -3.58
CA VAL A 76 0.38 -15.34 -3.86
C VAL A 76 1.57 -16.10 -4.46
N ALA A 77 1.60 -17.44 -4.53
CA ALA A 77 2.78 -18.19 -4.98
C ALA A 77 3.36 -17.77 -6.36
N GLY A 78 2.52 -17.22 -7.25
CA GLY A 78 2.92 -16.74 -8.58
C GLY A 78 3.24 -15.24 -8.70
N TYR A 79 3.31 -14.49 -7.60
CA TYR A 79 3.41 -13.02 -7.66
C TYR A 79 4.66 -12.50 -8.41
N THR A 80 5.77 -13.23 -8.38
CA THR A 80 7.03 -12.83 -9.03
C THR A 80 6.92 -12.81 -10.55
N GLU A 81 5.94 -13.53 -11.12
CA GLU A 81 5.69 -13.51 -12.56
C GLU A 81 5.25 -12.15 -13.06
N TRP A 82 4.64 -11.34 -12.21
CA TRP A 82 4.16 -9.99 -12.52
C TRP A 82 5.25 -8.91 -12.39
N LEU A 83 6.47 -9.27 -11.97
CA LEU A 83 7.52 -8.31 -11.65
C LEU A 83 8.43 -8.08 -12.87
N PRO A 84 8.24 -7.00 -13.66
CA PRO A 84 9.15 -6.68 -14.76
C PRO A 84 10.54 -6.28 -14.26
N VAL A 85 11.57 -6.47 -15.09
CA VAL A 85 12.89 -5.93 -14.79
C VAL A 85 12.85 -4.40 -14.58
N PRO A 86 13.49 -3.83 -13.54
CA PRO A 86 13.46 -2.40 -13.24
C PRO A 86 13.86 -1.51 -14.43
N SER A 87 14.87 -1.92 -15.20
CA SER A 87 15.38 -1.16 -16.35
C SER A 87 14.40 -1.04 -17.53
N ALA A 88 13.32 -1.82 -17.55
CA ALA A 88 12.29 -1.72 -18.56
C ALA A 88 11.22 -0.66 -18.24
N VAL A 89 11.28 -0.03 -17.06
CA VAL A 89 10.29 0.95 -16.60
C VAL A 89 10.96 2.30 -16.34
N GLU A 90 10.60 3.31 -17.13
CA GLU A 90 11.29 4.62 -17.17
C GLU A 90 11.33 5.37 -15.82
N PHE A 91 10.29 5.24 -15.01
CA PHE A 91 10.16 5.94 -13.72
C PHE A 91 10.70 5.13 -12.53
N VAL A 92 11.49 4.08 -12.79
CA VAL A 92 12.00 3.17 -11.76
C VAL A 92 13.54 3.24 -11.71
N PRO A 93 14.13 3.40 -10.51
CA PRO A 93 15.57 3.36 -10.34
C PRO A 93 16.18 2.01 -10.74
N GLU A 94 17.43 2.03 -11.25
CA GLU A 94 18.19 0.80 -11.55
C GLU A 94 18.45 -0.06 -10.31
N THR A 95 18.50 0.57 -9.12
CA THR A 95 18.63 -0.13 -7.82
C THR A 95 17.44 -1.02 -7.51
N GLY A 96 16.35 -0.90 -8.27
CA GLY A 96 15.13 -1.67 -8.14
C GLY A 96 13.98 -0.93 -7.48
N TYR A 97 12.89 -1.65 -7.29
CA TYR A 97 11.65 -1.16 -6.70
C TYR A 97 11.12 -2.11 -5.61
N ALA A 98 10.19 -1.58 -4.80
CA ALA A 98 9.45 -2.36 -3.82
C ALA A 98 8.21 -3.01 -4.43
N PHE A 99 7.91 -4.22 -3.97
CA PHE A 99 6.74 -4.97 -4.35
C PHE A 99 6.02 -5.49 -3.11
N ARG A 100 4.72 -5.70 -3.25
CA ARG A 100 3.85 -6.30 -2.23
C ARG A 100 2.89 -7.24 -2.93
N ALA A 101 2.63 -8.40 -2.34
CA ALA A 101 1.64 -9.35 -2.80
C ALA A 101 0.79 -9.85 -1.63
N THR A 102 -0.52 -9.89 -1.82
CA THR A 102 -1.50 -10.27 -0.80
C THR A 102 -2.52 -11.23 -1.39
N ALA A 103 -2.97 -12.22 -0.62
CA ALA A 103 -4.10 -13.11 -0.93
C ALA A 103 -5.33 -12.70 -0.09
N PRO A 104 -6.04 -11.62 -0.45
CA PRO A 104 -7.04 -11.02 0.42
C PRO A 104 -8.25 -11.93 0.67
N ALA A 105 -8.74 -12.65 -0.35
CA ALA A 105 -9.81 -13.63 -0.19
C ALA A 105 -9.47 -14.68 0.90
N GLN A 106 -8.28 -15.30 0.81
CA GLN A 106 -7.83 -16.30 1.78
C GLN A 106 -7.63 -15.72 3.20
N ILE A 107 -7.17 -14.47 3.32
CA ILE A 107 -7.05 -13.81 4.61
C ILE A 107 -8.44 -13.57 5.24
N VAL A 108 -9.43 -13.19 4.44
CA VAL A 108 -10.82 -13.00 4.91
C VAL A 108 -11.46 -14.33 5.29
N GLU A 109 -11.18 -15.43 4.58
CA GLU A 109 -11.59 -16.78 5.00
C GLU A 109 -11.03 -17.18 6.38
N LEU A 110 -9.86 -16.65 6.74
CA LEU A 110 -9.19 -16.88 8.02
C LEU A 110 -9.48 -15.79 9.07
N ALA A 111 -10.47 -14.92 8.84
CA ALA A 111 -10.77 -13.78 9.72
C ALA A 111 -11.00 -14.19 11.18
N ASP A 112 -11.67 -15.32 11.42
CA ASP A 112 -11.97 -15.82 12.77
C ASP A 112 -10.73 -16.23 13.56
N ALA A 113 -9.61 -16.51 12.87
CA ALA A 113 -8.33 -16.86 13.50
C ALA A 113 -7.46 -15.64 13.80
N LEU A 114 -7.79 -14.47 13.25
CA LEU A 114 -6.97 -13.26 13.32
C LEU A 114 -7.46 -12.30 14.41
N GLY A 115 -6.56 -11.41 14.85
CA GLY A 115 -6.91 -10.32 15.74
C GLY A 115 -7.89 -9.34 15.09
N GLN A 116 -8.63 -8.59 15.93
CA GLN A 116 -9.63 -7.64 15.43
C GLN A 116 -9.00 -6.56 14.55
N GLY A 117 -9.68 -6.22 13.44
CA GLY A 117 -9.31 -5.13 12.55
C GLY A 117 -8.44 -5.54 11.36
N VAL A 118 -7.80 -6.72 11.36
CA VAL A 118 -6.90 -7.15 10.26
C VAL A 118 -7.61 -7.19 8.91
N THR A 119 -8.85 -7.67 8.88
CA THR A 119 -9.60 -7.88 7.63
C THR A 119 -10.44 -6.67 7.22
N GLU A 120 -10.61 -5.68 8.10
CA GLU A 120 -11.44 -4.50 7.81
C GLU A 120 -10.99 -3.76 6.53
N PRO A 121 -9.69 -3.51 6.29
CA PRO A 121 -9.24 -2.89 5.05
C PRO A 121 -9.51 -3.74 3.81
N LEU A 122 -9.63 -5.07 3.96
CA LEU A 122 -9.84 -6.01 2.84
C LEU A 122 -11.31 -6.08 2.45
N THR A 123 -12.21 -5.87 3.40
CA THR A 123 -13.67 -5.91 3.22
C THR A 123 -14.30 -4.54 2.97
N ARG A 124 -13.49 -3.47 2.99
CA ARG A 124 -13.97 -2.13 2.67
C ARG A 124 -14.24 -2.02 1.17
N GLU A 125 -15.27 -1.26 0.82
CA GLU A 125 -15.60 -0.98 -0.57
C GLU A 125 -14.40 -0.36 -1.28
N ILE A 126 -14.07 -0.90 -2.44
CA ILE A 126 -13.05 -0.38 -3.33
C ILE A 126 -13.73 0.00 -4.63
N GLN A 127 -13.12 0.90 -5.38
CA GLN A 127 -13.60 1.20 -6.73
C GLN A 127 -12.56 0.65 -7.70
N VAL A 128 -12.40 -0.66 -7.76
CA VAL A 128 -11.80 -1.28 -8.93
C VAL A 128 -12.97 -1.79 -9.77
N PRO A 129 -13.08 -1.47 -11.07
CA PRO A 129 -14.18 -1.98 -11.87
C PRO A 129 -14.22 -3.50 -11.80
N GLY A 130 -15.41 -4.04 -11.60
CA GLY A 130 -15.63 -5.48 -11.44
C GLY A 130 -15.37 -6.05 -10.04
N MET A 131 -14.96 -5.24 -9.06
CA MET A 131 -14.77 -5.68 -7.67
C MET A 131 -15.45 -4.72 -6.69
N GLU A 132 -16.13 -5.27 -5.69
CA GLU A 132 -16.73 -4.53 -4.58
C GLU A 132 -15.72 -4.30 -3.46
N THR A 133 -14.89 -5.29 -3.15
CA THR A 133 -13.89 -5.23 -2.07
C THR A 133 -12.55 -5.84 -2.51
N LEU A 134 -11.48 -5.64 -1.75
CA LEU A 134 -10.22 -6.33 -2.04
C LEU A 134 -10.37 -7.86 -1.89
N ALA A 135 -11.29 -8.31 -1.03
CA ALA A 135 -11.57 -9.73 -0.82
C ALA A 135 -12.15 -10.45 -2.06
N ASP A 136 -12.58 -9.72 -3.08
CA ASP A 136 -13.02 -10.30 -4.36
C ASP A 136 -11.84 -10.78 -5.22
N ALA A 137 -10.62 -10.32 -4.91
CA ALA A 137 -9.40 -10.75 -5.57
C ALA A 137 -8.80 -11.99 -4.89
N THR A 138 -8.34 -12.95 -5.68
CA THR A 138 -7.51 -14.05 -5.18
C THR A 138 -6.09 -13.58 -4.88
N THR A 139 -5.57 -12.65 -5.69
CA THR A 139 -4.24 -12.06 -5.50
C THR A 139 -4.23 -10.58 -5.87
N VAL A 140 -3.57 -9.78 -5.05
CA VAL A 140 -3.27 -8.38 -5.32
C VAL A 140 -1.76 -8.19 -5.29
N VAL A 141 -1.18 -7.69 -6.39
CA VAL A 141 0.25 -7.35 -6.47
C VAL A 141 0.39 -5.84 -6.68
N GLN A 142 1.08 -5.17 -5.76
CA GLN A 142 1.51 -3.78 -5.90
C GLN A 142 3.00 -3.75 -6.26
N LEU A 143 3.37 -2.98 -7.27
CA LEU A 143 4.75 -2.85 -7.73
C LEU A 143 5.02 -1.47 -8.34
N LEU A 144 6.30 -1.16 -8.61
CA LEU A 144 6.73 0.07 -9.30
C LEU A 144 6.16 1.36 -8.68
N ARG A 145 5.86 1.35 -7.37
CA ARG A 145 5.18 2.44 -6.61
C ARG A 145 3.71 2.67 -6.97
N SER A 146 3.30 2.57 -8.24
CA SER A 146 1.96 2.99 -8.71
C SER A 146 1.23 1.96 -9.56
N ALA A 147 1.75 0.73 -9.66
CA ALA A 147 1.12 -0.35 -10.42
C ALA A 147 0.44 -1.36 -9.49
N PHE A 148 -0.80 -1.71 -9.83
CA PHE A 148 -1.59 -2.72 -9.13
C PHE A 148 -2.12 -3.75 -10.12
N VAL A 149 -1.88 -5.02 -9.82
CA VAL A 149 -2.46 -6.19 -10.49
C VAL A 149 -3.46 -6.83 -9.53
N TYR A 150 -4.67 -7.07 -10.02
CA TYR A 150 -5.71 -7.83 -9.34
C TYR A 150 -6.00 -9.08 -10.15
N GLU A 151 -5.72 -10.25 -9.59
CA GLU A 151 -6.25 -11.52 -10.10
C GLU A 151 -7.59 -11.77 -9.38
N ALA A 152 -8.69 -11.81 -10.14
CA ALA A 152 -10.05 -11.84 -9.59
C ALA A 152 -11.03 -12.45 -10.60
N ALA A 153 -12.10 -13.08 -10.12
CA ALA A 153 -13.15 -13.63 -10.98
C ALA A 153 -14.10 -12.50 -11.45
N VAL A 154 -13.66 -11.73 -12.44
CA VAL A 154 -14.38 -10.56 -12.96
C VAL A 154 -14.93 -10.80 -14.37
N ASP A 155 -16.01 -10.09 -14.72
CA ASP A 155 -16.52 -10.01 -16.09
C ASP A 155 -15.78 -8.89 -16.84
N PRO A 156 -14.91 -9.20 -17.83
CA PRO A 156 -14.12 -8.19 -18.53
C PRO A 156 -14.97 -7.07 -19.15
N ASP A 157 -16.14 -7.41 -19.71
CA ASP A 157 -17.03 -6.40 -20.32
C ASP A 157 -17.62 -5.45 -19.26
N ALA A 158 -17.77 -5.92 -18.02
CA ALA A 158 -18.21 -5.08 -16.90
C ALA A 158 -17.08 -4.21 -16.35
N VAL A 159 -15.87 -4.75 -16.28
CA VAL A 159 -14.67 -4.02 -15.88
C VAL A 159 -14.41 -2.90 -16.89
N GLU A 160 -14.42 -3.19 -18.19
CA GLU A 160 -14.21 -2.20 -19.25
C GLU A 160 -15.24 -1.07 -19.20
N ARG A 161 -16.54 -1.39 -19.08
CA ARG A 161 -17.59 -0.37 -18.89
C ARG A 161 -17.37 0.47 -17.63
N GLY A 162 -16.95 -0.17 -16.54
CA GLY A 162 -16.64 0.54 -15.31
C GLY A 162 -15.39 1.42 -15.45
N PHE A 163 -14.49 1.16 -16.39
CA PHE A 163 -13.41 2.09 -16.79
C PHE A 163 -13.90 3.19 -17.74
N GLU A 164 -14.80 2.88 -18.66
CA GLU A 164 -15.43 3.85 -19.58
C GLU A 164 -16.17 4.93 -18.83
N ASP A 165 -16.90 4.54 -17.78
CA ASP A 165 -17.56 5.50 -16.92
C ASP A 165 -16.55 6.54 -16.42
N LEU A 166 -15.29 6.14 -16.18
CA LEU A 166 -14.22 6.97 -15.59
C LEU A 166 -13.52 7.90 -16.56
N GLY A 167 -13.95 7.91 -17.81
CA GLY A 167 -13.27 8.62 -18.88
C GLY A 167 -12.02 7.91 -19.38
N PHE A 168 -11.88 6.60 -19.15
CA PHE A 168 -10.93 5.78 -19.90
C PHE A 168 -11.60 5.26 -21.16
N THR A 169 -10.84 5.12 -22.24
CA THR A 169 -11.31 4.45 -23.45
C THR A 169 -10.36 3.33 -23.83
N ALA A 170 -10.91 2.25 -24.38
CA ALA A 170 -10.12 1.18 -24.96
C ALA A 170 -9.39 1.72 -26.21
N VAL A 171 -8.06 1.74 -26.15
CA VAL A 171 -7.21 2.31 -27.21
C VAL A 171 -6.48 1.25 -28.02
N ASP A 172 -6.30 0.05 -27.47
CA ASP A 172 -5.61 -1.04 -28.15
C ASP A 172 -5.96 -2.40 -27.51
N THR A 173 -5.54 -3.47 -28.18
CA THR A 173 -5.46 -4.80 -27.60
C THR A 173 -3.99 -5.21 -27.56
N TYR A 174 -3.45 -5.40 -26.36
CA TYR A 174 -2.09 -5.89 -26.17
C TYR A 174 -2.13 -7.33 -25.69
N ARG A 175 -1.79 -8.26 -26.59
CA ARG A 175 -1.96 -9.71 -26.39
C ARG A 175 -3.42 -10.05 -26.11
N ASP A 176 -3.71 -10.62 -24.94
CA ASP A 176 -5.05 -11.01 -24.50
C ASP A 176 -5.68 -9.96 -23.55
N PHE A 177 -5.11 -8.75 -23.51
CA PHE A 177 -5.60 -7.65 -22.70
C PHE A 177 -6.14 -6.50 -23.56
N THR A 178 -7.30 -5.98 -23.18
CA THR A 178 -7.76 -4.67 -23.63
C THR A 178 -6.99 -3.60 -22.86
N VAL A 179 -6.30 -2.70 -23.56
CA VAL A 179 -5.56 -1.59 -22.95
C VAL A 179 -6.43 -0.34 -23.00
N LEU A 180 -6.59 0.30 -21.84
CA LEU A 180 -7.39 1.50 -21.67
C LEU A 180 -6.52 2.66 -21.19
N THR A 181 -6.78 3.85 -21.73
CA THR A 181 -6.15 5.10 -21.28
C THR A 181 -7.21 6.19 -21.12
N PRO A 182 -6.98 7.20 -20.27
CA PRO A 182 -7.84 8.37 -20.20
C PRO A 182 -7.99 9.07 -21.55
N ASP A 183 -9.14 9.71 -21.78
CA ASP A 183 -9.39 10.50 -22.98
C ASP A 183 -8.56 11.80 -23.03
N SER A 184 -8.08 12.27 -21.88
CA SER A 184 -7.22 13.44 -21.76
C SER A 184 -5.77 13.10 -22.12
N SER A 185 -5.16 13.89 -23.00
CA SER A 185 -3.75 13.73 -23.38
C SER A 185 -2.76 14.08 -22.26
N ASP A 186 -3.21 14.83 -21.26
CA ASP A 186 -2.38 15.27 -20.13
C ASP A 186 -2.43 14.27 -18.97
N ASP A 187 -3.29 13.25 -19.06
CA ASP A 187 -3.41 12.19 -18.08
C ASP A 187 -2.60 10.96 -18.52
N THR A 188 -1.54 10.67 -17.78
CA THR A 188 -0.56 9.65 -18.14
C THR A 188 -0.98 8.24 -17.75
N ARG A 189 -2.11 8.07 -17.06
CA ARG A 189 -2.56 6.80 -16.49
C ARG A 189 -2.86 5.76 -17.57
N ALA A 190 -2.76 4.49 -17.18
CA ALA A 190 -3.14 3.39 -18.06
C ALA A 190 -3.68 2.21 -17.26
N ALA A 191 -4.59 1.47 -17.87
CA ALA A 191 -5.14 0.23 -17.36
C ALA A 191 -5.11 -0.87 -18.43
N ALA A 192 -5.19 -2.11 -17.99
CA ALA A 192 -5.41 -3.25 -18.85
C ALA A 192 -6.36 -4.24 -18.20
N VAL A 193 -7.25 -4.81 -19.00
CA VAL A 193 -8.25 -5.79 -18.57
C VAL A 193 -8.06 -7.05 -19.39
N GLY A 194 -7.89 -8.18 -18.72
CA GLY A 194 -7.77 -9.50 -19.33
C GLY A 194 -8.69 -10.50 -18.64
N ASP A 195 -8.65 -11.76 -19.09
CA ASP A 195 -9.41 -12.84 -18.45
C ASP A 195 -8.94 -13.05 -17.01
N GLY A 196 -9.78 -12.69 -16.06
CA GLY A 196 -9.51 -12.79 -14.62
C GLY A 196 -8.46 -11.82 -14.08
N VAL A 197 -8.10 -10.76 -14.83
CA VAL A 197 -7.06 -9.80 -14.41
C VAL A 197 -7.48 -8.35 -14.67
N VAL A 198 -7.30 -7.51 -13.66
CA VAL A 198 -7.34 -6.05 -13.79
C VAL A 198 -5.97 -5.48 -13.43
N LEU A 199 -5.36 -4.71 -14.32
CA LEU A 199 -4.08 -4.04 -14.13
C LEU A 199 -4.28 -2.53 -14.23
N THR A 200 -3.73 -1.78 -13.28
CA THR A 200 -3.73 -0.31 -13.30
C THR A 200 -2.33 0.22 -13.02
N VAL A 201 -1.91 1.28 -13.71
CA VAL A 201 -0.63 1.96 -13.47
C VAL A 201 -0.85 3.47 -13.44
N GLY A 202 -0.30 4.11 -12.41
CA GLY A 202 -0.53 5.54 -12.14
C GLY A 202 -1.91 5.83 -11.55
N ARG A 203 -2.55 4.84 -10.92
CA ARG A 203 -3.95 4.95 -10.49
C ARG A 203 -4.28 6.21 -9.69
N PHE A 204 -3.34 6.70 -8.88
CA PHE A 204 -3.45 7.96 -8.17
C PHE A 204 -2.79 9.08 -8.95
N ALA A 205 -3.35 10.29 -8.87
CA ALA A 205 -2.76 11.47 -9.48
C ALA A 205 -1.31 11.60 -9.00
N SER A 206 -0.37 11.50 -9.94
CA SER A 206 1.03 11.73 -9.69
C SER A 206 1.45 12.94 -10.50
N SER A 207 2.39 13.74 -9.97
CA SER A 207 3.04 14.81 -10.73
C SER A 207 3.97 14.29 -11.85
N ASP A 208 3.86 13.01 -12.21
CA ASP A 208 4.71 12.34 -13.18
C ASP A 208 4.09 12.40 -14.59
N ASP A 209 4.75 13.16 -15.45
CA ASP A 209 4.40 13.34 -16.86
C ASP A 209 4.77 12.12 -17.74
N VAL A 210 5.34 11.05 -17.17
CA VAL A 210 5.68 9.83 -17.89
C VAL A 210 4.42 8.99 -18.15
N ALA A 211 4.11 8.77 -19.44
CA ALA A 211 3.04 7.89 -19.88
C ALA A 211 3.17 6.47 -19.28
N LYS A 212 2.09 5.95 -18.70
CA LYS A 212 2.08 4.66 -17.97
C LYS A 212 1.73 3.45 -18.82
N ARG A 213 1.25 3.64 -20.05
CA ARG A 213 0.96 2.55 -20.98
C ARG A 213 2.17 1.62 -21.24
N PRO A 214 3.39 2.11 -21.50
CA PRO A 214 4.55 1.23 -21.64
C PRO A 214 4.82 0.35 -20.42
N ALA A 215 4.56 0.85 -19.20
CA ALA A 215 4.70 0.07 -17.98
C ALA A 215 3.63 -1.04 -17.90
N VAL A 216 2.39 -0.77 -18.30
CA VAL A 216 1.33 -1.79 -18.43
C VAL A 216 1.78 -2.94 -19.35
N GLU A 217 2.25 -2.61 -20.55
CA GLU A 217 2.72 -3.59 -21.54
C GLU A 217 3.90 -4.42 -21.00
N THR A 218 4.84 -3.77 -20.30
CA THR A 218 6.01 -4.43 -19.69
C THR A 218 5.61 -5.42 -18.58
N ILE A 219 4.63 -5.06 -17.74
CA ILE A 219 4.10 -5.96 -16.69
C ILE A 219 3.42 -7.18 -17.31
N ILE A 220 2.62 -6.97 -18.37
CA ILE A 220 1.98 -8.06 -19.11
C ILE A 220 3.02 -8.98 -19.75
N ASP A 221 4.09 -8.40 -20.32
CA ASP A 221 5.17 -9.18 -20.92
C ASP A 221 5.97 -9.99 -19.90
N ALA A 222 6.15 -9.47 -18.68
CA ALA A 222 6.74 -10.21 -17.57
C ALA A 222 5.88 -11.42 -17.18
N LYS A 223 4.55 -11.23 -17.06
CA LYS A 223 3.62 -12.33 -16.77
C LYS A 223 3.64 -13.39 -17.85
N ALA A 224 3.61 -12.97 -19.12
CA ALA A 224 3.68 -13.85 -20.28
C ALA A 224 5.05 -14.56 -20.43
N GLY A 225 6.07 -14.17 -19.66
CA GLY A 225 7.42 -14.71 -19.75
C GLY A 225 8.16 -14.31 -21.03
N THR A 226 7.71 -13.23 -21.67
CA THR A 226 8.32 -12.69 -22.90
C THR A 226 9.25 -11.51 -22.65
N ALA A 227 9.20 -10.91 -21.46
CA ALA A 227 10.18 -9.98 -20.94
C ALA A 227 10.92 -10.60 -19.75
N GLU A 228 12.13 -10.12 -19.49
CA GLU A 228 12.93 -10.52 -18.34
C GLU A 228 12.24 -10.07 -17.05
N ARG A 229 12.15 -10.98 -16.07
CA ARG A 229 11.54 -10.71 -14.77
C ARG A 229 12.58 -10.17 -13.81
N TYR A 230 12.12 -9.40 -12.84
CA TYR A 230 12.97 -8.78 -11.82
C TYR A 230 13.84 -9.80 -11.08
N THR A 231 13.26 -10.94 -10.70
CA THR A 231 13.97 -12.02 -9.99
C THR A 231 15.04 -12.71 -10.83
N ASP A 232 14.92 -12.65 -12.16
CA ASP A 232 15.88 -13.25 -13.09
C ASP A 232 17.01 -12.27 -13.43
N ALA A 233 16.67 -10.99 -13.63
CA ALA A 233 17.61 -9.93 -13.96
C ALA A 233 18.45 -9.47 -12.76
N VAL A 234 17.88 -9.52 -11.55
CA VAL A 234 18.51 -9.03 -10.31
C VAL A 234 18.60 -10.17 -9.31
N PRO A 235 19.77 -10.86 -9.22
CA PRO A 235 19.92 -12.05 -8.38
C PRO A 235 19.58 -11.83 -6.90
N ASP A 236 19.81 -10.62 -6.37
CA ASP A 236 19.45 -10.29 -4.98
C ASP A 236 17.93 -10.28 -4.76
N CYS A 237 17.16 -9.82 -5.76
CA CYS A 237 15.70 -9.93 -5.74
C CYS A 237 15.25 -11.40 -5.80
N GLY A 238 15.90 -12.23 -6.63
CA GLY A 238 15.64 -13.67 -6.69
C GLY A 238 15.89 -14.37 -5.36
N HIS A 239 17.05 -14.15 -4.74
CA HIS A 239 17.37 -14.70 -3.42
C HIS A 239 16.39 -14.25 -2.33
N LEU A 240 15.97 -12.98 -2.37
CA LEU A 240 14.97 -12.47 -1.45
C LEU A 240 13.63 -13.19 -1.65
N ALA A 241 13.13 -13.26 -2.88
CA ALA A 241 11.85 -13.90 -3.19
C ALA A 241 11.82 -15.37 -2.73
N ASP A 242 12.90 -16.12 -2.96
CA ASP A 242 13.06 -17.49 -2.49
C ASP A 242 13.01 -17.60 -0.96
N ALA A 243 13.66 -16.66 -0.25
CA ALA A 243 13.73 -16.66 1.21
C ALA A 243 12.40 -16.27 1.88
N LEU A 244 11.64 -15.36 1.25
CA LEU A 244 10.28 -14.98 1.70
C LEU A 244 9.31 -16.15 1.54
N GLY A 245 9.47 -16.94 0.47
CA GLY A 245 8.66 -18.10 0.16
C GLY A 245 7.18 -17.75 -0.01
N HIS A 246 6.31 -18.75 0.18
CA HIS A 246 4.87 -18.57 0.06
C HIS A 246 4.26 -18.07 1.38
N GLY A 247 3.52 -16.97 1.30
CA GLY A 247 2.77 -16.35 2.39
C GLY A 247 1.45 -15.78 1.86
N HIS A 248 0.54 -15.47 2.78
CA HIS A 248 -0.69 -14.73 2.46
C HIS A 248 -0.39 -13.25 2.23
N PHE A 249 0.71 -12.76 2.81
CA PHE A 249 1.28 -11.46 2.56
C PHE A 249 2.79 -11.59 2.34
N VAL A 250 3.29 -10.88 1.34
CA VAL A 250 4.71 -10.78 1.01
C VAL A 250 5.01 -9.33 0.66
N THR A 251 6.09 -8.77 1.19
CA THR A 251 6.63 -7.49 0.75
C THR A 251 8.14 -7.62 0.63
N GLY A 252 8.72 -6.95 -0.36
CA GLY A 252 10.14 -7.00 -0.59
C GLY A 252 10.63 -5.87 -1.49
N ARG A 253 11.94 -5.66 -1.49
CA ARG A 253 12.61 -4.67 -2.34
C ARG A 253 14.09 -4.97 -2.47
N THR A 254 14.72 -4.43 -3.51
CA THR A 254 16.17 -4.19 -3.53
C THR A 254 16.45 -2.71 -3.35
N HIS A 255 17.65 -2.38 -2.88
CA HIS A 255 18.09 -1.02 -2.60
C HIS A 255 19.63 -0.95 -2.61
N ASP A 256 20.16 0.27 -2.52
CA ASP A 256 21.61 0.47 -2.36
C ASP A 256 22.15 -0.24 -1.11
N ALA A 257 23.39 -0.71 -1.21
CA ALA A 257 24.07 -1.39 -0.11
C ALA A 257 24.13 -0.51 1.15
N GLY A 258 23.79 -1.09 2.30
CA GLY A 258 23.89 -0.38 3.59
C GLY A 258 22.63 0.39 3.99
N ALA A 259 21.56 0.34 3.20
CA ALA A 259 20.35 1.10 3.51
C ALA A 259 19.66 0.63 4.81
N THR A 260 19.81 -0.64 5.18
CA THR A 260 19.07 -1.27 6.29
C THR A 260 20.00 -1.81 7.35
N PHE A 261 20.88 -2.69 6.93
CA PHE A 261 22.04 -3.17 7.68
C PHE A 261 23.29 -2.89 6.85
N ASP A 262 24.45 -2.81 7.50
CA ASP A 262 25.71 -2.68 6.77
C ASP A 262 25.87 -3.81 5.74
N GLY A 263 26.11 -3.44 4.48
CA GLY A 263 26.20 -4.39 3.37
C GLY A 263 24.88 -5.04 2.90
N ALA A 264 23.72 -4.75 3.50
CA ALA A 264 22.43 -5.27 3.01
C ALA A 264 22.00 -4.58 1.70
N VAL A 265 21.50 -5.36 0.74
CA VAL A 265 21.10 -4.91 -0.61
C VAL A 265 19.64 -5.20 -0.95
N SER A 266 18.98 -6.06 -0.16
CA SER A 266 17.55 -6.30 -0.32
C SER A 266 16.95 -6.86 0.96
N GLU A 267 15.66 -6.66 1.14
CA GLU A 267 14.95 -7.13 2.33
C GLU A 267 13.45 -7.27 2.09
N GLY A 268 12.77 -8.00 2.97
CA GLY A 268 11.33 -8.18 2.91
C GLY A 268 10.75 -9.00 4.05
N THR A 269 9.44 -8.88 4.26
CA THR A 269 8.68 -9.72 5.20
C THR A 269 7.73 -10.65 4.45
N SER A 270 7.43 -11.79 5.06
CA SER A 270 6.27 -12.60 4.68
C SER A 270 5.49 -13.05 5.90
N LEU A 271 4.16 -13.07 5.77
CA LEU A 271 3.23 -13.59 6.75
C LEU A 271 2.42 -14.72 6.10
N HIS A 272 2.51 -15.91 6.69
CA HIS A 272 1.64 -17.01 6.39
C HIS A 272 0.63 -17.17 7.54
N VAL A 273 -0.63 -16.82 7.30
CA VAL A 273 -1.71 -16.99 8.26
C VAL A 273 -2.07 -18.47 8.40
N GLY A 274 -2.28 -18.93 9.62
CA GLY A 274 -2.83 -20.27 9.93
C GLY A 274 -4.01 -20.15 10.89
N GLU A 275 -4.78 -21.23 11.06
CA GLU A 275 -5.97 -21.22 11.94
C GLU A 275 -5.65 -21.04 13.43
N THR A 276 -4.45 -21.43 13.87
CA THR A 276 -4.02 -21.34 15.29
C THR A 276 -2.73 -20.56 15.40
N ASP A 277 -1.75 -20.90 14.57
CA ASP A 277 -0.43 -20.28 14.55
C ASP A 277 -0.16 -19.68 13.17
N SER A 278 0.21 -18.41 13.18
CA SER A 278 0.69 -17.68 12.02
C SER A 278 2.20 -17.64 12.03
N ARG A 279 2.81 -17.55 10.85
CA ARG A 279 4.26 -17.54 10.72
C ARG A 279 4.74 -16.28 10.04
N VAL A 280 5.65 -15.59 10.72
CA VAL A 280 6.30 -14.38 10.22
C VAL A 280 7.73 -14.70 9.83
N ARG A 281 8.16 -14.17 8.69
CA ARG A 281 9.55 -14.17 8.24
C ARG A 281 9.98 -12.76 7.92
N ALA A 282 11.22 -12.43 8.25
CA ALA A 282 11.92 -11.24 7.81
C ALA A 282 13.25 -11.69 7.22
N SER A 283 13.47 -11.43 5.93
CA SER A 283 14.67 -11.88 5.20
C SER A 283 15.48 -10.68 4.70
N VAL A 284 16.80 -10.78 4.81
CA VAL A 284 17.76 -9.76 4.35
C VAL A 284 18.81 -10.46 3.49
N VAL A 285 19.13 -9.88 2.33
CA VAL A 285 20.24 -10.32 1.48
C VAL A 285 21.36 -9.30 1.58
N PHE A 286 22.58 -9.78 1.80
CA PHE A 286 23.79 -8.98 1.88
C PHE A 286 24.56 -9.04 0.55
N ALA A 287 25.23 -7.93 0.18
CA ALA A 287 26.12 -7.89 -0.98
C ALA A 287 27.24 -8.93 -0.86
N ASP A 288 27.80 -9.01 0.36
CA ASP A 288 28.92 -9.88 0.72
C ASP A 288 28.49 -10.90 1.80
N ALA A 289 29.33 -11.10 2.82
CA ALA A 289 29.04 -12.01 3.92
C ALA A 289 27.81 -11.52 4.71
N ALA A 290 26.91 -12.45 5.02
CA ALA A 290 25.75 -12.22 5.86
C ALA A 290 26.14 -11.80 7.29
N ASP A 291 25.48 -10.77 7.81
CA ASP A 291 25.58 -10.38 9.23
C ASP A 291 24.37 -10.89 10.02
N GLU A 292 24.46 -12.14 10.49
CA GLU A 292 23.41 -12.75 11.30
C GLU A 292 23.19 -12.01 12.63
N ASN A 293 24.26 -11.49 13.24
CA ASN A 293 24.17 -10.86 14.55
C ASN A 293 23.37 -9.56 14.47
N ALA A 294 23.58 -8.75 13.43
CA ALA A 294 22.83 -7.53 13.22
C ALA A 294 21.33 -7.79 13.05
N VAL A 295 20.98 -8.79 12.24
CA VAL A 295 19.56 -9.17 12.03
C VAL A 295 18.97 -9.78 13.30
N ALA A 296 19.71 -10.63 14.02
CA ALA A 296 19.26 -11.23 15.28
C ALA A 296 19.06 -10.17 16.38
N GLU A 297 19.90 -9.14 16.43
CA GLU A 297 19.77 -8.04 17.37
C GLU A 297 18.53 -7.20 17.09
N TRP A 298 18.32 -6.80 15.84
CA TRP A 298 17.10 -6.11 15.42
C TRP A 298 15.83 -6.94 15.71
N ALA A 299 15.86 -8.23 15.37
CA ALA A 299 14.68 -9.09 15.44
C ALA A 299 14.20 -9.40 16.87
N ARG A 300 14.99 -9.08 17.92
CA ARG A 300 14.58 -9.26 19.33
C ARG A 300 13.48 -8.30 19.75
N ASP A 301 13.53 -7.07 19.26
CA ASP A 301 12.65 -5.98 19.66
C ASP A 301 11.72 -5.52 18.53
N ALA A 302 11.78 -6.17 17.36
CA ALA A 302 10.98 -5.81 16.19
C ALA A 302 9.50 -6.13 16.40
N SER A 303 8.64 -5.13 16.25
CA SER A 303 7.17 -5.28 16.31
C SER A 303 6.63 -6.24 15.26
N THR A 304 7.34 -6.41 14.15
CA THR A 304 7.07 -7.40 13.10
C THR A 304 6.84 -8.82 13.63
N PHE A 305 7.42 -9.17 14.78
CA PHE A 305 7.24 -10.49 15.42
C PHE A 305 6.21 -10.49 16.56
N TYR A 306 5.38 -9.46 16.71
CA TYR A 306 4.28 -9.40 17.70
C TYR A 306 4.73 -9.68 19.14
N GLY A 307 5.92 -9.20 19.52
CA GLY A 307 6.50 -9.46 20.85
C GLY A 307 6.93 -10.92 21.09
N THR A 308 6.93 -11.75 20.05
CA THR A 308 7.36 -13.15 20.12
C THR A 308 8.84 -13.27 19.76
N ALA A 309 9.56 -14.11 20.53
CA ALA A 309 10.97 -14.37 20.26
C ALA A 309 11.17 -15.00 18.87
N SER A 310 12.05 -14.40 18.09
CA SER A 310 12.44 -14.88 16.76
C SER A 310 13.72 -15.72 16.82
N SER A 311 13.90 -16.57 15.82
CA SER A 311 15.15 -17.31 15.56
C SER A 311 15.71 -16.91 14.21
N THR A 312 17.03 -16.81 14.10
CA THR A 312 17.71 -16.49 12.83
C THR A 312 18.32 -17.72 12.19
N ARG A 313 18.43 -17.68 10.86
CA ARG A 313 19.15 -18.66 10.05
C ARG A 313 19.88 -17.95 8.93
N VAL A 314 21.08 -18.44 8.60
CA VAL A 314 21.86 -18.00 7.44
C VAL A 314 21.79 -19.04 6.33
N ASP A 315 21.59 -18.59 5.09
CA ASP A 315 21.78 -19.37 3.88
C ASP A 315 22.57 -18.55 2.84
N GLY A 316 23.87 -18.83 2.73
CA GLY A 316 24.78 -18.04 1.91
C GLY A 316 24.84 -16.57 2.34
N ARG A 317 24.32 -15.68 1.50
CA ARG A 317 24.23 -14.22 1.75
C ARG A 317 22.92 -13.79 2.38
N VAL A 318 22.00 -14.72 2.62
CA VAL A 318 20.66 -14.44 3.14
C VAL A 318 20.60 -14.74 4.63
N VAL A 319 20.09 -13.79 5.41
CA VAL A 319 19.68 -14.02 6.79
C VAL A 319 18.17 -13.94 6.89
N THR A 320 17.54 -14.95 7.48
CA THR A 320 16.10 -14.96 7.75
C THR A 320 15.85 -15.07 9.23
N ALA A 321 15.16 -14.08 9.80
CA ALA A 321 14.55 -14.15 11.12
C ALA A 321 13.11 -14.69 10.99
N VAL A 322 12.74 -15.61 11.87
CA VAL A 322 11.44 -16.31 11.86
C VAL A 322 10.84 -16.34 13.25
N ALA A 323 9.54 -16.06 13.35
CA ALA A 323 8.72 -16.40 14.52
C ALA A 323 7.44 -17.13 14.11
N THR A 324 6.96 -18.00 15.01
CA THR A 324 5.61 -18.55 14.97
C THR A 324 4.83 -17.86 16.08
N VAL A 325 3.74 -17.19 15.72
CA VAL A 325 2.93 -16.37 16.62
C VAL A 325 1.49 -16.90 16.65
N PRO A 326 0.78 -16.84 17.79
CA PRO A 326 -0.65 -17.14 17.82
C PRO A 326 -1.39 -16.24 16.81
N SER A 327 -2.24 -16.82 15.96
CA SER A 327 -2.90 -16.05 14.90
C SER A 327 -3.77 -14.91 15.42
N ASP A 328 -4.37 -15.08 16.61
CA ASP A 328 -5.22 -14.07 17.26
C ASP A 328 -4.43 -12.84 17.75
N THR A 329 -3.09 -12.94 17.84
CA THR A 329 -2.20 -11.81 18.15
C THR A 329 -1.84 -10.99 16.92
N VAL A 330 -2.08 -11.50 15.71
CA VAL A 330 -1.89 -10.76 14.47
C VAL A 330 -3.03 -9.76 14.36
N THR A 331 -2.78 -8.51 14.72
CA THR A 331 -3.75 -7.40 14.63
C THR A 331 -3.44 -6.45 13.47
N GLU A 332 -2.29 -6.64 12.81
CA GLU A 332 -1.84 -5.85 11.67
C GLU A 332 -0.97 -6.72 10.76
N VAL A 333 -0.63 -6.20 9.58
CA VAL A 333 0.24 -6.90 8.63
C VAL A 333 1.67 -6.38 8.81
N PRO A 334 2.70 -7.24 8.86
CA PRO A 334 4.05 -6.81 9.19
C PRO A 334 4.69 -6.05 8.02
N VAL A 335 4.91 -4.75 8.20
CA VAL A 335 5.58 -3.87 7.21
C VAL A 335 6.89 -3.25 7.74
N GLY A 336 7.24 -3.49 9.00
CA GLY A 336 8.40 -2.86 9.64
C GLY A 336 9.73 -3.54 9.32
N PHE A 337 10.57 -2.90 8.50
CA PHE A 337 12.01 -3.14 8.41
C PHE A 337 12.77 -1.86 8.80
N PRO A 338 14.01 -1.95 9.34
CA PRO A 338 14.80 -0.81 9.77
C PRO A 338 15.40 0.02 8.62
N GLY A 339 15.13 -0.34 7.37
CA GLY A 339 15.58 0.43 6.21
C GLY A 339 14.91 1.76 6.02
N PRO A 340 15.37 2.54 5.02
CA PRO A 340 14.60 3.68 4.55
C PRO A 340 13.21 3.16 4.22
N ALA A 341 12.17 3.88 4.63
CA ALA A 341 10.82 3.55 4.23
C ALA A 341 10.83 3.17 2.75
N ILE A 342 10.17 2.06 2.39
CA ILE A 342 9.68 1.94 1.01
C ILE A 342 9.00 3.27 0.79
N ARG A 343 9.50 4.11 -0.15
CA ARG A 343 8.97 5.46 -0.37
C ARG A 343 7.48 5.35 -0.71
N GLU A 344 6.64 5.28 0.32
CA GLU A 344 5.59 6.26 0.50
C GLU A 344 6.37 7.55 0.65
N ASP A 345 6.17 8.41 -0.32
CA ASP A 345 6.69 9.76 -0.37
C ASP A 345 6.95 10.30 1.04
N GLY A 346 8.17 10.79 1.29
CA GLY A 346 8.54 11.35 2.59
C GLY A 346 7.51 12.40 3.04
N PRO A 347 7.59 12.92 4.27
CA PRO A 347 6.64 13.95 4.75
C PRO A 347 6.50 15.15 3.79
N ASP A 348 7.48 15.34 2.89
CA ASP A 348 7.58 16.41 1.89
C ASP A 348 7.36 15.93 0.44
N ALA A 349 6.76 14.77 0.19
CA ALA A 349 6.32 14.40 -1.16
C ALA A 349 4.79 14.16 -1.22
N PRO A 350 4.17 14.47 -2.39
CA PRO A 350 2.72 14.66 -2.44
C PRO A 350 1.95 13.36 -2.23
N PRO A 351 0.86 13.39 -1.44
CA PRO A 351 0.06 12.21 -1.16
C PRO A 351 -0.55 11.65 -2.45
N GLN A 352 -0.63 10.33 -2.53
CA GLN A 352 -1.29 9.63 -3.62
C GLN A 352 -2.77 9.51 -3.29
N VAL A 353 -3.57 10.50 -3.70
CA VAL A 353 -4.99 10.64 -3.36
C VAL A 353 -5.83 10.86 -4.62
N SER A 354 -7.07 10.38 -4.59
CA SER A 354 -8.11 10.71 -5.58
C SER A 354 -9.17 11.60 -4.96
N PHE A 355 -9.55 12.65 -5.67
CA PHE A 355 -10.69 13.50 -5.32
C PHE A 355 -11.78 13.43 -6.39
N GLY A 356 -13.01 13.32 -5.93
CA GLY A 356 -14.20 13.43 -6.77
C GLY A 356 -14.80 14.81 -6.70
N PHE A 357 -15.37 15.25 -7.81
CA PHE A 357 -16.02 16.56 -7.94
C PHE A 357 -17.45 16.35 -8.44
N GLU A 358 -18.43 16.89 -7.70
CA GLU A 358 -19.84 16.83 -8.04
C GLU A 358 -20.44 18.23 -7.93
N TYR A 359 -20.77 18.82 -9.09
CA TYR A 359 -21.40 20.14 -9.14
C TYR A 359 -22.93 20.06 -9.16
N ASP A 360 -23.57 20.69 -8.16
CA ASP A 360 -25.00 20.89 -8.10
C ASP A 360 -25.40 22.31 -8.51
N SER A 361 -25.89 22.42 -9.75
CA SER A 361 -26.39 23.68 -10.32
C SER A 361 -27.61 24.28 -9.58
N ALA A 362 -28.34 23.52 -8.76
CA ALA A 362 -29.48 24.04 -8.01
C ALA A 362 -29.03 24.84 -6.79
N THR A 363 -27.89 24.47 -6.21
CA THR A 363 -27.32 25.08 -5.00
C THR A 363 -26.05 25.88 -5.28
N ASN A 364 -25.51 25.85 -6.51
CA ASN A 364 -24.16 26.35 -6.84
C ASN A 364 -23.10 25.76 -5.89
N GLY A 365 -23.29 24.49 -5.52
CA GLY A 365 -22.41 23.75 -4.64
C GLY A 365 -21.56 22.78 -5.44
N LEU A 366 -20.24 22.92 -5.34
CA LEU A 366 -19.27 21.94 -5.80
C LEU A 366 -18.87 21.08 -4.60
N ARG A 367 -19.38 19.87 -4.53
CA ARG A 367 -18.91 18.88 -3.56
C ARG A 367 -17.59 18.31 -4.06
N ILE A 368 -16.57 18.38 -3.22
CA ILE A 368 -15.27 17.74 -3.43
C ILE A 368 -15.10 16.68 -2.37
N ARG A 369 -14.90 15.42 -2.77
CA ARG A 369 -14.79 14.28 -1.85
C ARG A 369 -13.39 13.68 -1.95
N HIS A 370 -12.73 13.39 -0.83
CA HIS A 370 -11.59 12.47 -0.81
C HIS A 370 -12.13 11.06 -1.02
N GLU A 371 -11.80 10.45 -2.14
CA GLU A 371 -12.41 9.18 -2.54
C GLU A 371 -11.54 7.98 -2.17
N ALA A 372 -10.22 8.17 -2.15
CA ALA A 372 -9.25 7.09 -2.05
C ALA A 372 -7.82 7.58 -1.89
N GLY A 373 -6.95 6.69 -1.44
CA GLY A 373 -5.53 6.97 -1.31
C GLY A 373 -5.16 7.56 0.04
N ASP A 374 -3.97 8.15 0.12
CA ASP A 374 -3.35 8.51 1.40
C ASP A 374 -4.23 9.46 2.23
N SER A 375 -4.20 9.29 3.56
CA SER A 375 -4.79 10.29 4.45
C SER A 375 -3.93 11.55 4.42
N VAL A 376 -4.56 12.72 4.30
CA VAL A 376 -3.84 13.98 4.15
C VAL A 376 -4.08 14.85 5.40
N PRO A 377 -3.04 15.40 6.06
CA PRO A 377 -3.26 16.35 7.14
C PRO A 377 -4.07 17.54 6.63
N VAL A 378 -5.11 17.97 7.35
CA VAL A 378 -5.98 19.07 6.90
C VAL A 378 -5.21 20.39 6.73
N GLU A 379 -4.15 20.58 7.49
CA GLU A 379 -3.21 21.70 7.39
C GLU A 379 -2.41 21.75 6.10
N ALA A 380 -2.28 20.62 5.40
CA ALA A 380 -1.52 20.51 4.17
C ALA A 380 -2.43 20.55 2.91
N LEU A 381 -3.76 20.61 3.07
CA LEU A 381 -4.71 20.49 1.96
C LEU A 381 -5.46 21.80 1.69
N PHE A 382 -5.42 22.26 0.44
CA PHE A 382 -5.99 23.54 0.00
C PHE A 382 -6.89 23.37 -1.22
N VAL A 383 -7.99 24.10 -1.23
CA VAL A 383 -8.86 24.30 -2.40
C VAL A 383 -8.51 25.65 -3.02
N ARG A 384 -8.08 25.65 -4.28
CA ARG A 384 -7.63 26.84 -5.02
C ARG A 384 -8.33 26.95 -6.36
N GLY A 385 -8.16 28.09 -7.03
CA GLY A 385 -8.69 28.33 -8.37
C GLY A 385 -9.53 29.61 -8.48
N SER A 386 -10.57 29.58 -9.30
CA SER A 386 -11.50 30.69 -9.55
C SER A 386 -12.95 30.23 -9.72
N GLY A 387 -13.87 31.20 -9.74
CA GLY A 387 -15.31 30.94 -9.85
C GLY A 387 -16.01 30.71 -8.50
N PHE A 388 -15.34 30.95 -7.37
CA PHE A 388 -15.98 30.86 -6.05
C PHE A 388 -17.09 31.90 -5.88
N VAL A 389 -18.22 31.49 -5.30
CA VAL A 389 -19.37 32.35 -5.01
C VAL A 389 -19.91 32.11 -3.61
N ASP A 390 -20.56 33.13 -3.05
CA ASP A 390 -21.33 32.96 -1.83
C ASP A 390 -22.58 32.13 -2.10
N SER A 391 -22.67 30.97 -1.46
CA SER A 391 -23.85 30.11 -1.45
C SER A 391 -24.19 29.69 -0.02
N GLU A 392 -25.47 29.50 0.27
CA GLU A 392 -25.92 29.07 1.59
C GLU A 392 -25.78 27.55 1.74
N GLY A 393 -25.29 27.08 2.88
CA GLY A 393 -25.20 25.65 3.19
C GLY A 393 -23.96 24.94 2.62
N VAL A 394 -22.95 25.70 2.19
CA VAL A 394 -21.63 25.19 1.79
C VAL A 394 -20.61 25.40 2.91
N ASP A 395 -19.53 24.63 2.90
CA ASP A 395 -18.46 24.68 3.91
C ASP A 395 -17.48 25.83 3.66
N GLN A 396 -17.25 26.20 2.39
CA GLN A 396 -16.34 27.28 2.01
C GLN A 396 -16.82 28.04 0.75
N THR A 397 -16.62 29.36 0.71
CA THR A 397 -17.04 30.25 -0.40
C THR A 397 -15.88 30.97 -1.08
N SER A 398 -14.64 30.57 -0.79
CA SER A 398 -13.43 31.13 -1.38
C SER A 398 -12.30 30.11 -1.35
N ALA A 399 -11.27 30.32 -2.19
CA ALA A 399 -10.04 29.55 -2.12
C ALA A 399 -9.40 29.63 -0.72
N GLY A 400 -8.87 28.51 -0.23
CA GLY A 400 -8.27 28.43 1.08
C GLY A 400 -7.98 27.00 1.50
N GLN A 401 -7.59 26.83 2.76
CA GLN A 401 -7.40 25.52 3.37
C GLN A 401 -8.75 24.76 3.41
N TRP A 402 -8.71 23.44 3.30
CA TRP A 402 -9.88 22.55 3.42
C TRP A 402 -10.71 22.84 4.68
N GLN A 403 -12.00 23.15 4.51
CA GLN A 403 -12.94 23.42 5.63
C GLN A 403 -14.05 22.37 5.75
N GLY A 404 -13.94 21.26 5.01
CA GLY A 404 -14.91 20.17 5.02
C GLY A 404 -14.78 19.25 6.22
N THR A 405 -15.31 18.03 6.09
CA THR A 405 -15.16 17.00 7.11
C THR A 405 -13.71 16.52 7.20
N VAL A 406 -13.36 16.05 8.39
CA VAL A 406 -12.07 15.46 8.71
C VAL A 406 -12.28 14.25 9.64
N GLY A 407 -11.41 13.27 9.53
CA GLY A 407 -11.29 12.16 10.47
C GLY A 407 -10.93 12.61 11.90
N GLY A 408 -11.08 11.68 12.85
CA GLY A 408 -10.90 11.96 14.28
C GLY A 408 -9.48 12.35 14.71
N ASP A 409 -8.50 12.19 13.83
CA ASP A 409 -7.08 12.52 14.02
C ASP A 409 -6.66 13.82 13.30
N GLY A 410 -7.62 14.58 12.72
CA GLY A 410 -7.34 15.83 12.01
C GLY A 410 -6.84 15.63 10.57
N ARG A 411 -7.03 14.44 10.01
CA ARG A 411 -6.67 14.12 8.62
C ARG A 411 -7.93 13.99 7.77
N VAL A 412 -7.83 14.40 6.51
CA VAL A 412 -8.83 14.11 5.48
C VAL A 412 -8.58 12.69 4.99
N VAL A 413 -9.58 11.83 5.12
CA VAL A 413 -9.53 10.41 4.72
C VAL A 413 -10.60 10.11 3.68
N ALA A 414 -10.53 8.93 3.07
CA ALA A 414 -11.55 8.47 2.13
C ALA A 414 -12.96 8.54 2.75
N GLY A 415 -13.88 9.19 2.05
CA GLY A 415 -15.23 9.50 2.50
C GLY A 415 -15.42 10.94 2.94
N ASP A 416 -14.37 11.64 3.39
CA ASP A 416 -14.46 13.05 3.78
C ASP A 416 -14.78 13.95 2.59
N GLU A 417 -15.56 15.00 2.83
CA GLU A 417 -15.99 15.93 1.78
C GLU A 417 -15.96 17.39 2.24
N VAL A 418 -15.79 18.29 1.28
CA VAL A 418 -16.01 19.72 1.41
C VAL A 418 -16.96 20.17 0.32
N VAL A 419 -17.96 20.97 0.67
CA VAL A 419 -18.84 21.63 -0.30
C VAL A 419 -18.40 23.07 -0.47
N VAL A 420 -18.15 23.45 -1.71
CA VAL A 420 -17.62 24.77 -2.10
C VAL A 420 -18.68 25.53 -2.85
N GLY A 421 -18.93 26.79 -2.49
CA GLY A 421 -19.73 27.69 -3.32
C GLY A 421 -18.99 28.00 -4.62
N ALA A 422 -19.52 27.56 -5.77
CA ALA A 422 -18.89 27.71 -7.07
C ALA A 422 -19.91 28.09 -8.15
N ALA A 423 -19.55 29.04 -9.02
CA ALA A 423 -20.33 29.39 -10.21
C ALA A 423 -20.12 28.33 -11.31
N PRO A 424 -21.04 28.19 -12.29
CA PRO A 424 -20.92 27.19 -13.35
C PRO A 424 -19.64 27.28 -14.21
N ASP A 425 -18.93 28.40 -14.19
CA ASP A 425 -17.66 28.67 -14.88
C ASP A 425 -16.44 28.51 -13.95
N TYR A 426 -16.55 27.72 -12.88
CA TYR A 426 -15.44 27.51 -11.96
C TYR A 426 -14.26 26.78 -12.61
N GLU A 427 -13.07 27.05 -12.08
CA GLU A 427 -11.86 26.25 -12.31
C GLU A 427 -11.29 26.01 -10.91
N VAL A 428 -11.40 24.80 -10.38
CA VAL A 428 -11.01 24.48 -9.00
C VAL A 428 -9.96 23.39 -8.99
N ARG A 429 -8.99 23.51 -8.10
CA ARG A 429 -7.93 22.52 -7.90
C ARG A 429 -7.69 22.26 -6.42
N ILE A 430 -7.38 21.01 -6.11
CA ILE A 430 -6.93 20.58 -4.81
C ILE A 430 -5.41 20.57 -4.81
N GLU A 431 -4.82 21.37 -3.94
CA GLU A 431 -3.38 21.47 -3.77
C GLU A 431 -2.98 20.89 -2.42
N TRP A 432 -1.91 20.10 -2.43
CA TRP A 432 -1.18 19.74 -1.24
C TRP A 432 0.05 20.66 -1.11
N GLU A 433 0.32 21.15 0.09
CA GLU A 433 1.53 21.91 0.42
C GLU A 433 2.28 21.25 1.59
N ALA A 434 3.55 20.93 1.36
CA ALA A 434 4.48 20.48 2.37
C ALA A 434 4.81 21.60 3.37
N GLY A 435 5.18 21.23 4.60
CA GLY A 435 5.54 22.20 5.64
C GLY A 435 6.79 23.05 5.34
N ASP A 436 7.59 22.64 4.36
CA ASP A 436 8.82 23.29 3.91
C ASP A 436 8.68 24.10 2.60
N GLY A 437 7.49 24.10 1.99
CA GLY A 437 7.13 24.96 0.85
C GLY A 437 7.02 24.26 -0.51
N ASP A 438 7.23 22.95 -0.58
CA ASP A 438 6.88 22.17 -1.78
C ASP A 438 5.36 22.07 -1.94
N ALA A 439 4.87 22.06 -3.17
CA ALA A 439 3.43 22.00 -3.46
C ALA A 439 3.14 21.14 -4.68
N ALA A 440 2.01 20.44 -4.66
CA ALA A 440 1.52 19.65 -5.78
C ALA A 440 0.02 19.83 -5.97
N THR A 441 -0.42 19.86 -7.22
CA THR A 441 -1.84 19.71 -7.54
C THR A 441 -2.19 18.23 -7.49
N LEU A 442 -3.12 17.86 -6.62
CA LEU A 442 -3.60 16.50 -6.41
C LEU A 442 -4.77 16.16 -7.33
N ALA A 443 -5.62 17.15 -7.61
CA ALA A 443 -6.74 17.02 -8.51
C ALA A 443 -7.20 18.40 -9.01
N SER A 444 -7.90 18.43 -10.13
CA SER A 444 -8.51 19.64 -10.67
C SER A 444 -9.80 19.30 -11.38
N ASP A 445 -10.73 20.25 -11.39
CA ASP A 445 -12.01 20.14 -12.07
C ASP A 445 -12.47 21.51 -12.57
N GLU A 446 -13.26 21.47 -13.65
CA GLU A 446 -13.77 22.65 -14.33
C GLU A 446 -15.30 22.57 -14.42
N GLY A 447 -15.94 23.70 -14.21
CA GLY A 447 -17.38 23.82 -14.21
C GLY A 447 -17.99 23.56 -15.59
N PRO A 448 -19.29 23.23 -15.65
CA PRO A 448 -19.97 22.90 -16.91
C PRO A 448 -19.99 24.04 -17.95
N GLU A 449 -19.66 25.27 -17.55
CA GLU A 449 -19.60 26.46 -18.40
C GLU A 449 -18.19 27.06 -18.54
N ALA A 450 -17.16 26.40 -18.01
CA ALA A 450 -15.75 26.79 -18.18
C ALA A 450 -15.27 26.65 -19.64
#